data_AF-A0A1R1EKE5-F1
#
_entry.id   AF-A0A1R1EKE5-F1
#
_cell.length_a   1.000
_cell.length_b   1.000
_cell.length_c   1.000
_cell.angle_alpha   90.00
_cell.angle_beta   90.00
_cell.angle_gamma   90.00
#
_symmetry.space_group_name_H-M   'P 1'
#
loop_
_entity.id
_entity.type
_entity.pdbx_description
1 polymer ?
#
loop_
_entity_poly.entity_id
_entity_poly.type
_entity_poly.pdbx_seq_one_letter_code
_entity_poly.pdbx_strand_id
1 'polypeptide(L)'
;MSDEQWLKVSDLAGQLEIPQPTIRRYMDRHGHHLHTKKQHKSYLISSASIPALARIRDEYSKGLNGEQVEEVLLGQSSTITTVSDTSVHKDERVSDNLAEALSELEKSMIDRFNNQEQFNQHLLELLQREQEKVERLTELLMKQTEAAASLSPTVQAQSRKQADHLTERRVKRQLESEALELWLNKPAPERTKRNVLFQRKEDSEAKEKFVRDYVLEHYVSRLNEEFNKS
;
A
#
# COMPACT_ATOMS: atom_id res chain seq x y z
N MET A 1 18.94 35.73 -53.01
CA MET A 1 17.62 36.30 -52.67
C MET A 1 16.60 35.26 -53.11
N SER A 2 16.27 34.32 -52.24
CA SER A 2 15.17 33.38 -52.49
C SER A 2 14.01 33.85 -51.62
N ASP A 3 12.92 34.29 -52.24
CA ASP A 3 11.72 34.73 -51.54
C ASP A 3 11.27 33.65 -50.56
N GLU A 4 11.00 34.06 -49.32
CA GLU A 4 10.53 33.16 -48.28
C GLU A 4 9.08 32.74 -48.58
N GLN A 5 8.95 31.66 -49.34
CA GLN A 5 7.66 31.10 -49.73
C GLN A 5 7.14 30.18 -48.64
N TRP A 6 5.93 30.46 -48.16
CA TRP A 6 5.24 29.64 -47.18
C TRP A 6 4.43 28.55 -47.87
N LEU A 7 4.80 27.28 -47.65
CA LEU A 7 4.21 26.12 -48.31
C LEU A 7 3.32 25.34 -47.33
N LYS A 8 2.20 24.80 -47.82
CA LYS A 8 1.36 23.91 -47.00
C LYS A 8 2.02 22.55 -46.89
N VAL A 9 1.77 21.88 -45.76
CA VAL A 9 2.22 20.48 -45.53
C VAL A 9 1.73 19.53 -46.64
N SER A 10 0.57 19.80 -47.25
CA SER A 10 0.05 19.03 -48.39
C SER A 10 0.94 19.11 -49.62
N ASP A 11 1.50 20.30 -49.87
CA ASP A 11 2.25 20.60 -51.09
C ASP A 11 3.67 20.03 -50.97
N LEU A 12 4.25 20.13 -49.77
CA LEU A 12 5.54 19.54 -49.42
C LEU A 12 5.52 18.01 -49.43
N ALA A 13 4.37 17.39 -49.10
CA ALA A 13 4.26 15.93 -49.13
C ALA A 13 4.47 15.36 -50.54
N GLY A 14 3.97 16.05 -51.56
CA GLY A 14 4.21 15.69 -52.97
C GLY A 14 5.63 16.02 -53.42
N GLN A 15 6.15 17.19 -53.04
CA GLN A 15 7.48 17.64 -53.48
C GLN A 15 8.64 16.83 -52.90
N LEU A 16 8.52 16.39 -51.65
CA LEU A 16 9.57 15.66 -50.94
C LEU A 16 9.33 14.16 -50.90
N GLU A 17 8.24 13.63 -51.47
CA GLU A 17 7.83 12.23 -51.34
C GLU A 17 7.77 11.75 -49.88
N ILE A 18 7.47 12.65 -48.95
CA ILE A 18 7.29 12.33 -47.52
C ILE A 18 5.78 12.35 -47.23
N PRO A 19 5.19 11.24 -46.75
CA PRO A 19 3.76 11.24 -46.41
C PRO A 19 3.41 12.36 -45.44
N GLN A 20 2.25 13.01 -45.66
CA GLN A 20 1.78 14.12 -44.83
C GLN A 20 1.80 13.82 -43.30
N PRO A 21 1.42 12.61 -42.82
CA PRO A 21 1.52 12.26 -41.40
C PRO A 21 2.96 12.26 -40.87
N THR A 22 3.92 11.88 -41.71
CA THR A 22 5.35 11.87 -41.37
C THR A 22 5.91 13.28 -41.25
N ILE A 23 5.52 14.20 -42.15
CA ILE A 23 5.92 15.61 -42.02
C ILE A 23 5.37 16.20 -40.72
N ARG A 24 4.10 15.92 -40.37
CA ARG A 24 3.54 16.35 -39.07
C ARG A 24 4.32 15.78 -37.90
N ARG A 25 4.65 14.49 -37.94
CA ARG A 25 5.48 13.86 -36.90
C ARG A 25 6.87 14.53 -36.77
N TYR A 26 7.48 14.94 -37.87
CA TYR A 26 8.75 15.67 -37.84
C TYR A 26 8.60 17.07 -37.26
N MET A 27 7.51 17.77 -37.57
CA MET A 27 7.18 19.05 -36.94
C MET A 27 6.95 18.92 -35.44
N ASP A 28 6.25 17.86 -35.01
CA ASP A 28 5.97 17.65 -33.58
C ASP A 28 7.24 17.34 -32.78
N ARG A 29 8.19 16.60 -33.36
CA ARG A 29 9.42 16.15 -32.68
C ARG A 29 10.60 17.11 -32.83
N HIS A 30 10.80 17.64 -34.03
CA HIS A 30 11.99 18.42 -34.43
C HIS A 30 11.59 19.82 -34.90
N GLY A 31 10.40 20.30 -34.51
CA GLY A 31 9.82 21.55 -35.01
C GLY A 31 10.66 22.81 -34.75
N HIS A 32 11.55 22.78 -33.75
CA HIS A 32 12.44 23.89 -33.44
C HIS A 32 13.57 24.08 -34.48
N HIS A 33 13.85 23.08 -35.33
CA HIS A 33 14.73 23.21 -36.50
C HIS A 33 14.00 23.71 -37.75
N LEU A 34 12.67 23.91 -37.67
CA LEU A 34 11.81 24.23 -38.81
C LEU A 34 11.11 25.58 -38.59
N HIS A 35 11.15 26.44 -39.59
CA HIS A 35 10.38 27.69 -39.59
C HIS A 35 8.94 27.37 -39.98
N THR A 36 8.10 27.22 -38.96
CA THR A 36 6.69 26.87 -39.13
C THR A 36 5.79 27.93 -38.53
N LYS A 37 4.64 28.16 -39.15
CA LYS A 37 3.58 29.01 -38.60
C LYS A 37 2.22 28.38 -38.76
N LYS A 38 1.36 28.60 -37.77
CA LYS A 38 -0.03 28.13 -37.80
C LYS A 38 -0.90 29.16 -38.51
N GLN A 39 -1.61 28.75 -39.54
CA GLN A 39 -2.61 29.55 -40.23
C GLN A 39 -3.97 28.85 -40.10
N HIS A 40 -4.85 29.39 -39.24
CA HIS A 40 -6.14 28.79 -38.88
C HIS A 40 -6.02 27.30 -38.49
N LYS A 41 -6.54 26.38 -39.32
CA LYS A 41 -6.58 24.92 -39.10
C LYS A 41 -5.40 24.20 -39.79
N SER A 42 -4.41 24.92 -40.31
CA SER A 42 -3.32 24.34 -41.09
C SER A 42 -1.95 24.90 -40.67
N TYR A 43 -0.90 24.13 -40.93
CA TYR A 43 0.47 24.56 -40.73
C TYR A 43 1.10 24.91 -42.08
N LEU A 44 1.90 25.97 -42.07
CA LEU A 44 2.76 26.38 -43.18
C LEU A 44 4.21 26.22 -42.76
N ILE A 45 5.05 25.77 -43.68
CA ILE A 45 6.49 25.61 -43.51
C ILE A 45 7.18 26.51 -44.52
N SER A 46 8.19 27.26 -44.07
CA SER A 46 9.00 28.09 -44.94
C SER A 46 9.80 27.23 -45.94
N SER A 47 9.94 27.69 -47.17
CA SER A 47 10.81 27.06 -48.18
C SER A 47 12.26 26.93 -47.69
N ALA A 48 12.71 27.82 -46.79
CA ALA A 48 14.01 27.75 -46.15
C ALA A 48 14.21 26.49 -45.29
N SER A 49 13.13 25.86 -44.82
CA SER A 49 13.16 24.66 -43.98
C SER A 49 13.07 23.35 -44.77
N ILE A 50 12.95 23.41 -46.10
CA ILE A 50 12.95 22.21 -46.97
C ILE A 50 14.24 21.38 -46.80
N PRO A 51 15.46 21.97 -46.80
CA PRO A 51 16.69 21.20 -46.59
C PRO A 51 16.78 20.58 -45.19
N ALA A 52 16.17 21.20 -44.17
CA ALA A 52 16.10 20.63 -42.84
C ALA A 52 15.15 19.42 -42.79
N LEU A 53 13.97 19.50 -43.45
CA LEU A 53 13.05 18.37 -43.59
C LEU A 53 13.65 17.18 -44.33
N ALA A 54 14.38 17.43 -45.41
CA ALA A 54 15.08 16.38 -46.16
C ALA A 54 16.12 15.67 -45.27
N ARG A 55 16.90 16.44 -44.50
CA ARG A 55 17.88 15.88 -43.56
C ARG A 55 17.22 15.03 -42.47
N ILE A 56 16.14 15.53 -41.85
CA ILE A 56 15.39 14.74 -40.85
C ILE A 56 14.96 13.40 -41.47
N ARG A 57 14.45 13.40 -42.71
CA ARG A 57 14.09 12.16 -43.43
C ARG A 57 15.30 11.24 -43.59
N ASP A 58 16.43 11.76 -44.03
CA ASP A 58 17.64 10.99 -44.27
C ASP A 58 18.16 10.34 -42.98
N GLU A 59 18.18 11.06 -41.86
CA GLU A 59 18.60 10.48 -40.58
C GLU A 59 17.67 9.36 -40.11
N TYR A 60 16.35 9.54 -40.23
CA TYR A 60 15.41 8.45 -39.94
C TYR A 60 15.59 7.26 -40.90
N SER A 61 15.98 7.48 -42.16
CA SER A 61 16.23 6.41 -43.13
C SER A 61 17.46 5.55 -42.76
N LYS A 62 18.41 6.11 -42.01
CA LYS A 62 19.59 5.40 -41.45
C LYS A 62 19.25 4.55 -40.22
N GLY A 63 17.99 4.54 -39.78
CA GLY A 63 17.53 3.77 -38.62
C GLY A 63 17.76 4.46 -37.27
N LEU A 64 18.13 5.74 -37.27
CA LEU A 64 18.30 6.53 -36.05
C LEU A 64 16.95 6.72 -35.35
N ASN A 65 16.97 6.65 -34.02
CA ASN A 65 15.80 6.98 -33.20
C ASN A 65 15.65 8.50 -33.03
N GLY A 66 14.51 8.94 -32.51
CA GLY A 66 14.21 10.39 -32.41
C GLY A 66 15.22 11.20 -31.59
N GLU A 67 15.79 10.63 -30.53
CA GLU A 67 16.80 11.30 -29.70
C GLU A 67 18.14 11.41 -30.44
N GLN A 68 18.53 10.36 -31.15
CA GLN A 68 19.76 10.34 -31.95
C GLN A 68 19.68 11.29 -33.16
N VAL A 69 18.51 11.37 -33.80
CA VAL A 69 18.26 12.35 -34.87
C VAL A 69 18.41 13.77 -34.32
N GLU A 70 17.90 14.02 -33.11
CA GLU A 70 17.99 15.33 -32.46
C GLU A 70 19.44 15.72 -32.14
N GLU A 71 20.23 14.79 -31.59
CA GLU A 71 21.65 15.01 -31.30
C GLU A 71 22.45 15.35 -32.56
N VAL A 72 22.19 14.67 -33.69
CA VAL A 72 22.84 14.95 -34.98
C VAL A 72 22.44 16.33 -35.52
N LEU A 73 21.18 16.72 -35.37
CA LEU A 73 20.70 18.02 -35.81
C LEU A 73 21.28 19.15 -34.95
N LEU A 74 21.35 18.97 -33.63
CA LEU A 74 21.92 19.94 -32.68
C LEU A 74 23.44 20.07 -32.83
N GLY A 75 24.15 18.95 -33.03
CA GLY A 75 25.60 18.93 -33.21
C GLY A 75 26.09 19.67 -34.47
N GLN A 76 25.19 19.96 -35.40
CA GLN A 76 25.49 20.70 -36.64
C GLN A 76 24.80 22.07 -36.76
N SER A 77 23.86 22.40 -35.86
CA SER A 77 23.11 23.67 -35.86
C SER A 77 23.80 24.83 -35.12
N SER A 78 25.13 24.80 -35.00
CA SER A 78 25.91 26.00 -34.64
C SER A 78 25.99 26.96 -35.82
N THR A 79 24.84 27.44 -36.29
CA THR A 79 24.75 28.68 -37.06
C THR A 79 23.48 29.39 -36.63
N ILE A 80 23.64 30.25 -35.62
CA ILE A 80 22.64 31.25 -35.25
C ILE A 80 22.29 32.01 -36.53
N THR A 81 21.08 31.81 -37.04
CA THR A 81 20.55 32.61 -38.15
C THR A 81 20.09 33.93 -37.54
N THR A 82 20.98 34.92 -37.53
CA THR A 82 20.62 36.29 -37.23
C THR A 82 19.67 36.79 -38.31
N VAL A 83 18.43 37.13 -37.93
CA VAL A 83 17.51 37.85 -38.80
C VAL A 83 18.11 39.22 -39.02
N SER A 84 18.79 39.40 -40.16
CA SER A 84 19.26 40.71 -40.59
C SER A 84 18.06 41.49 -41.13
N ASP A 85 17.25 42.02 -40.21
CA ASP A 85 16.38 43.14 -40.53
C ASP A 85 17.26 44.38 -40.65
N THR A 86 17.19 45.02 -41.80
CA THR A 86 18.06 46.13 -42.18
C THR A 86 17.57 47.41 -41.52
N SER A 87 18.10 47.72 -40.33
CA SER A 87 18.30 49.11 -39.93
C SER A 87 19.44 49.19 -38.92
N VAL A 88 20.55 49.75 -39.38
CA VAL A 88 21.77 50.01 -38.61
C VAL A 88 21.46 51.06 -37.54
N HIS A 89 21.27 50.63 -36.30
CA HIS A 89 21.60 51.41 -35.11
C HIS A 89 22.26 50.48 -34.07
N LYS A 90 23.60 50.50 -34.09
CA LYS A 90 24.54 50.15 -33.01
C LYS A 90 23.91 49.57 -31.74
N ASP A 91 23.80 48.25 -31.67
CA ASP A 91 23.10 47.53 -30.60
C ASP A 91 24.08 46.99 -29.53
N GLU A 92 24.80 47.90 -28.90
CA GLU A 92 25.65 47.60 -27.72
C GLU A 92 24.77 47.37 -26.48
N ARG A 93 23.58 47.99 -26.44
CA ARG A 93 22.61 47.87 -25.33
C ARG A 93 21.84 46.54 -25.30
N VAL A 94 21.63 45.89 -26.44
CA VAL A 94 20.87 44.61 -26.48
C VAL A 94 21.72 43.42 -26.01
N SER A 95 23.04 43.46 -26.23
CA SER A 95 23.97 42.46 -25.70
C SER A 95 24.03 42.50 -24.17
N ASP A 96 24.08 43.71 -23.59
CA ASP A 96 24.11 43.89 -22.13
C ASP A 96 22.79 43.43 -21.49
N ASN A 97 21.64 43.73 -22.09
CA ASN A 97 20.33 43.27 -21.61
C ASN A 97 20.19 41.73 -21.65
N LEU A 98 20.77 41.06 -22.64
CA LEU A 98 20.76 39.59 -22.72
C LEU A 98 21.67 38.96 -21.65
N ALA A 99 22.85 39.52 -21.43
CA ALA A 99 23.77 39.06 -20.39
C ALA A 99 23.16 39.22 -18.99
N GLU A 100 22.48 40.34 -18.73
CA GLU A 100 21.77 40.61 -17.48
C GLU A 100 20.61 39.63 -17.27
N ALA A 101 19.79 39.39 -18.30
CA ALA A 101 18.69 38.41 -18.23
C ALA A 101 19.17 36.97 -18.00
N LEU A 102 20.30 36.58 -18.59
CA LEU A 102 20.90 35.26 -18.35
C LEU A 102 21.46 35.14 -16.94
N SER A 103 22.10 36.19 -16.41
CA SER A 103 22.60 36.20 -15.03
C SER A 103 21.46 36.16 -14.01
N GLU A 104 20.36 36.86 -14.27
CA GLU A 104 19.16 36.82 -13.42
C GLU A 104 18.49 35.44 -13.46
N LEU A 105 18.44 34.81 -14.64
CA LEU A 105 17.96 33.44 -14.79
C LEU A 105 18.85 32.43 -14.06
N GLU A 106 20.17 32.55 -14.18
CA GLU A 106 21.13 31.71 -13.47
C GLU A 106 20.94 31.81 -11.96
N LYS A 107 20.82 33.04 -11.44
CA LYS A 107 20.54 33.29 -10.03
C LYS A 107 19.21 32.68 -9.59
N SER A 108 18.15 32.85 -10.39
CA SER A 108 16.84 32.26 -10.12
C SER A 108 16.88 30.72 -10.11
N MET A 109 17.65 30.12 -11.03
CA MET A 109 17.84 28.68 -11.06
C MET A 109 18.61 28.19 -9.83
N ILE A 110 19.70 28.84 -9.45
CA ILE A 110 20.47 28.51 -8.25
C ILE A 110 19.58 28.61 -7.00
N ASP A 111 18.80 29.68 -6.86
CA ASP A 111 17.87 29.84 -5.74
C ASP A 111 16.82 28.73 -5.71
N ARG A 112 16.25 28.36 -6.87
CA ARG A 112 15.32 27.21 -6.96
C ARG A 112 15.98 25.89 -6.60
N PHE A 113 17.21 25.65 -7.06
CA PHE A 113 17.95 24.43 -6.73
C PHE A 113 18.22 24.33 -5.23
N ASN A 114 18.70 25.41 -4.61
CA ASN A 114 18.95 25.46 -3.16
C ASN A 114 17.66 25.21 -2.37
N ASN A 115 16.54 25.83 -2.78
CA ASN A 115 15.24 25.61 -2.14
C ASN A 115 14.77 24.15 -2.30
N GLN A 116 14.98 23.54 -3.47
CA GLN A 116 14.63 22.13 -3.70
C GLN A 116 15.49 21.19 -2.84
N GLU A 117 16.79 21.47 -2.70
CA GLU A 117 17.69 20.69 -1.85
C GLU A 117 17.27 20.75 -0.38
N GLN A 118 16.96 21.95 0.13
CA GLN A 118 16.43 22.12 1.48
C GLN A 118 15.09 21.40 1.68
N PHE A 119 14.19 21.48 0.71
CA PHE A 119 12.92 20.75 0.75
C PHE A 119 13.13 19.24 0.80
N ASN A 120 14.03 18.72 -0.05
CA ASN A 120 14.38 17.30 -0.07
C ASN A 120 14.98 16.85 1.27
N GLN A 121 15.84 17.67 1.87
CA GLN A 121 16.44 17.37 3.16
C GLN A 121 15.39 17.33 4.27
N HIS A 122 14.45 18.28 4.29
CA HIS A 122 13.34 18.26 5.23
C HIS A 122 12.42 17.04 5.04
N LEU A 123 12.15 16.65 3.79
CA LEU A 123 11.37 15.46 3.49
C LEU A 123 12.05 14.18 3.99
N LEU A 124 13.37 14.07 3.83
CA LEU A 124 14.16 12.95 4.35
C LEU A 124 14.11 12.87 5.88
N GLU A 125 14.25 14.01 6.57
CA GLU A 125 14.09 14.05 8.04
C GLU A 125 12.70 13.59 8.47
N LEU A 126 11.65 14.02 7.77
CA LEU A 126 10.28 13.64 8.11
C LEU A 126 10.06 12.14 7.90
N LEU A 127 10.55 11.58 6.80
CA LEU A 127 10.52 10.15 6.52
C LEU A 127 11.26 9.34 7.59
N GLN A 128 12.44 9.80 8.02
CA GLN A 128 13.19 9.15 9.10
C GLN A 128 12.39 9.15 10.42
N ARG A 129 11.78 10.29 10.79
CA ARG A 129 10.95 10.38 12.00
C ARG A 129 9.73 9.45 11.92
N GLU A 130 9.09 9.35 10.77
CA GLU A 130 7.96 8.43 10.58
C GLU A 130 8.41 6.95 10.64
N GLN A 131 9.55 6.62 10.05
CA GLN A 131 10.15 5.28 10.12
C GLN A 131 10.42 4.88 11.57
N GLU A 132 11.04 5.76 12.37
CA GLU A 132 11.28 5.51 13.80
C GLU A 132 9.98 5.27 14.58
N LYS A 133 8.90 6.01 14.27
CA LYS A 133 7.60 5.80 14.92
C LYS A 133 7.00 4.44 14.56
N VAL A 134 7.07 4.06 13.29
CA VAL A 134 6.58 2.76 12.82
C VAL A 134 7.33 1.62 13.49
N GLU A 135 8.65 1.71 13.61
CA GLU A 135 9.48 0.72 14.31
C GLU A 135 9.08 0.60 15.78
N ARG A 136 8.94 1.73 16.50
CA ARG A 136 8.49 1.73 17.90
C ARG A 136 7.11 1.11 18.07
N LEU A 137 6.16 1.44 17.20
CA LEU A 137 4.81 0.86 17.24
C LEU A 137 4.84 -0.65 16.98
N THR A 138 5.67 -1.08 16.02
CA THR A 138 5.83 -2.50 15.70
C THR A 138 6.42 -3.27 16.88
N GLU A 139 7.45 -2.75 17.54
CA GLU A 139 8.01 -3.35 18.76
C GLU A 139 6.98 -3.44 19.89
N LEU A 140 6.18 -2.39 20.10
CA LEU A 140 5.12 -2.39 21.12
C LEU A 140 4.04 -3.43 20.80
N LEU A 141 3.66 -3.57 19.54
CA LEU A 141 2.71 -4.60 19.10
C LEU A 141 3.30 -6.00 19.32
N MET A 142 4.55 -6.24 18.94
CA MET A 142 5.22 -7.53 19.18
C MET A 142 5.22 -7.90 20.67
N LYS A 143 5.64 -6.97 21.55
CA LYS A 143 5.61 -7.18 23.01
C LYS A 143 4.21 -7.49 23.53
N GLN A 144 3.19 -6.80 23.03
CA GLN A 144 1.79 -7.09 23.41
C GLN A 144 1.33 -8.46 22.92
N THR A 145 1.69 -8.86 21.70
CA THR A 145 1.34 -10.18 21.17
C THR A 145 2.03 -11.31 21.94
N GLU A 146 3.30 -11.14 22.32
CA GLU A 146 4.03 -12.10 23.16
C GLU A 146 3.42 -12.19 24.57
N ALA A 147 3.08 -11.05 25.18
CA ALA A 147 2.38 -11.00 26.46
C ALA A 147 1.01 -11.70 26.37
N ALA A 148 0.22 -11.44 25.33
CA ALA A 148 -1.05 -12.11 25.11
C ALA A 148 -0.89 -13.63 24.88
N ALA A 149 0.12 -14.03 24.11
CA ALA A 149 0.43 -15.44 23.85
C ALA A 149 0.83 -16.18 25.13
N SER A 150 1.59 -15.55 26.03
CA SER A 150 1.96 -16.13 27.33
C SER A 150 0.79 -16.20 28.32
N LEU A 151 -0.17 -15.26 28.27
CA LEU A 151 -1.37 -15.27 29.11
C LEU A 151 -2.41 -16.30 28.63
N SER A 152 -2.49 -16.56 27.33
CA SER A 152 -3.44 -17.51 26.71
C SER A 152 -3.43 -18.91 27.36
N PRO A 153 -2.29 -19.63 27.52
CA PRO A 153 -2.27 -20.94 28.15
C PRO A 153 -2.67 -20.88 29.63
N THR A 154 -2.34 -19.81 30.35
CA THR A 154 -2.74 -19.63 31.76
C THR A 154 -4.25 -19.45 31.89
N VAL A 155 -4.85 -18.59 31.05
CA VAL A 155 -6.30 -18.35 31.04
C VAL A 155 -7.06 -19.60 30.61
N GLN A 156 -6.58 -20.32 29.59
CA GLN A 156 -7.19 -21.58 29.16
C GLN A 156 -7.06 -22.68 30.21
N ALA A 157 -5.93 -22.78 30.92
CA ALA A 157 -5.77 -23.73 32.00
C ALA A 157 -6.69 -23.40 33.19
N GLN A 158 -6.87 -22.11 33.52
CA GLN A 158 -7.80 -21.68 34.55
C GLN A 158 -9.25 -21.96 34.16
N SER A 159 -9.66 -21.69 32.92
CA SER A 159 -11.02 -21.98 32.46
C SER A 159 -11.33 -23.47 32.44
N ARG A 160 -10.35 -24.31 32.02
CA ARG A 160 -10.46 -25.77 32.10
C ARG A 160 -10.67 -26.24 33.54
N LYS A 161 -9.82 -25.80 34.48
CA LYS A 161 -9.98 -26.13 35.91
C LYS A 161 -11.35 -25.73 36.46
N GLN A 162 -11.87 -24.57 36.06
CA GLN A 162 -13.21 -24.13 36.48
C GLN A 162 -14.30 -25.02 35.88
N ALA A 163 -14.20 -25.38 34.61
CA ALA A 163 -15.11 -26.30 33.94
C ALA A 163 -15.07 -27.69 34.60
N ASP A 164 -13.88 -28.22 34.88
CA ASP A 164 -13.67 -29.52 35.53
C ASP A 164 -14.36 -29.54 36.90
N HIS A 165 -14.15 -28.51 37.73
CA HIS A 165 -14.79 -28.40 39.04
C HIS A 165 -16.32 -28.29 38.94
N LEU A 166 -16.86 -27.64 37.90
CA LEU A 166 -18.30 -27.60 37.66
C LEU A 166 -18.85 -28.99 37.28
N THR A 167 -18.12 -29.74 36.46
CA THR A 167 -18.45 -31.11 36.08
C THR A 167 -18.42 -32.04 37.29
N GLU A 168 -17.36 -32.01 38.10
CA GLU A 168 -17.27 -32.78 39.35
C GLU A 168 -18.45 -32.51 40.29
N ARG A 169 -18.79 -31.24 40.50
CA ARG A 169 -19.91 -30.83 41.35
C ARG A 169 -21.26 -31.30 40.78
N ARG A 170 -21.42 -31.30 39.46
CA ARG A 170 -22.63 -31.81 38.80
C ARG A 170 -22.76 -33.32 38.98
N VAL A 171 -21.69 -34.07 38.70
CA VAL A 171 -21.64 -35.53 38.86
C VAL A 171 -21.97 -35.91 40.31
N LYS A 172 -21.31 -35.26 41.28
CA LYS A 172 -21.57 -35.53 42.69
C LYS A 172 -23.03 -35.31 43.07
N ARG A 173 -23.64 -34.19 42.65
CA ARG A 173 -25.06 -33.91 42.92
C ARG A 173 -26.00 -34.93 42.28
N GLN A 174 -25.70 -35.38 41.07
CA GLN A 174 -26.49 -36.41 40.39
C GLN A 174 -26.43 -37.73 41.18
N LEU A 175 -25.23 -38.16 41.57
CA LEU A 175 -25.05 -39.38 42.37
C LEU A 175 -25.72 -39.27 43.74
N GLU A 176 -25.67 -38.11 44.39
CA GLU A 176 -26.40 -37.86 45.65
C GLU A 176 -27.91 -37.99 45.45
N SER A 177 -28.45 -37.43 44.36
CA SER A 177 -29.88 -37.55 44.01
C SER A 177 -30.28 -39.00 43.75
N GLU A 178 -29.51 -39.72 42.94
CA GLU A 178 -29.73 -41.14 42.65
C GLU A 178 -29.70 -41.98 43.94
N ALA A 179 -28.72 -41.73 44.82
CA ALA A 179 -28.63 -42.42 46.10
C ALA A 179 -29.83 -42.15 47.00
N LEU A 180 -30.33 -40.91 47.02
CA LEU A 180 -31.52 -40.56 47.79
C LEU A 180 -32.77 -41.27 47.24
N GLU A 181 -32.92 -41.35 45.92
CA GLU A 181 -34.01 -42.11 45.28
C GLU A 181 -33.94 -43.61 45.59
N LEU A 182 -32.75 -44.20 45.50
CA LEU A 182 -32.52 -45.61 45.88
C LEU A 182 -32.80 -45.85 47.36
N TRP A 183 -32.40 -44.92 48.24
CA TRP A 183 -32.71 -44.99 49.66
C TRP A 183 -34.21 -44.93 49.91
N LEU A 184 -34.96 -44.08 49.19
CA LEU A 184 -36.41 -44.02 49.32
C LEU A 184 -37.09 -45.33 48.92
N ASN A 185 -36.54 -46.05 47.96
CA ASN A 185 -37.07 -47.34 47.50
C ASN A 185 -36.69 -48.54 48.39
N LYS A 186 -35.81 -48.38 49.38
CA LYS A 186 -35.46 -49.44 50.33
C LYS A 186 -36.64 -49.79 51.25
N PRO A 187 -36.73 -51.06 51.71
CA PRO A 187 -37.80 -51.48 52.61
C PRO A 187 -37.74 -50.70 53.95
N ALA A 188 -38.92 -50.37 54.48
CA ALA A 188 -39.09 -49.62 55.74
C ALA A 188 -38.22 -50.09 56.92
N PRO A 189 -37.99 -51.41 57.17
CA PRO A 189 -37.11 -51.86 58.25
C PRO A 189 -35.65 -51.41 58.10
N GLU A 190 -35.12 -51.29 56.88
CA GLU A 190 -33.74 -50.82 56.63
C GLU A 190 -33.61 -49.30 56.78
N ARG A 191 -34.70 -48.57 56.56
CA ARG A 191 -34.71 -47.11 56.54
C ARG A 191 -34.99 -46.47 57.90
N THR A 192 -35.49 -47.22 58.87
CA THR A 192 -36.03 -46.66 60.11
C THR A 192 -35.44 -47.30 61.35
N LYS A 193 -35.06 -46.46 62.31
CA LYS A 193 -34.64 -46.90 63.65
C LYS A 193 -35.72 -46.61 64.68
N ARG A 194 -35.80 -47.48 65.70
CA ARG A 194 -36.74 -47.31 66.82
C ARG A 194 -36.21 -46.22 67.74
N ASN A 195 -37.02 -45.21 68.02
CA ASN A 195 -36.67 -44.18 68.98
C ASN A 195 -37.06 -44.59 70.42
N VAL A 196 -36.67 -43.75 71.39
CA VAL A 196 -36.93 -43.95 72.84
C VAL A 196 -38.44 -44.04 73.16
N LEU A 197 -39.31 -43.61 72.26
CA LEU A 197 -40.78 -43.62 72.39
C LEU A 197 -41.48 -44.68 71.52
N PHE A 198 -40.79 -45.75 71.11
CA PHE A 198 -41.31 -46.82 70.23
C PHE A 198 -41.81 -46.36 68.84
N GLN A 199 -41.65 -45.09 68.48
CA GLN A 199 -41.94 -44.59 67.14
C GLN A 199 -40.77 -44.92 66.22
N ARG A 200 -41.07 -45.32 64.99
CA ARG A 200 -40.06 -45.54 63.95
C ARG A 200 -39.78 -44.20 63.27
N LYS A 201 -38.55 -43.71 63.34
CA LYS A 201 -38.09 -42.51 62.62
C LYS A 201 -37.09 -42.93 61.55
N GLU A 202 -37.03 -42.20 60.45
CA GLU A 202 -35.99 -42.40 59.44
C GLU A 202 -34.61 -42.33 60.11
N ASP A 203 -33.78 -43.32 59.80
CA ASP A 203 -32.40 -43.36 60.29
C ASP A 203 -31.54 -42.45 59.41
N SER A 204 -31.41 -41.20 59.83
CA SER A 204 -30.65 -40.18 59.10
C SER A 204 -29.17 -40.56 58.94
N GLU A 205 -28.59 -41.24 59.92
CA GLU A 205 -27.18 -41.65 59.90
C GLU A 205 -26.96 -42.78 58.90
N ALA A 206 -27.86 -43.77 58.87
CA ALA A 206 -27.83 -44.83 57.87
C ALA A 206 -28.07 -44.28 56.45
N LYS A 207 -28.96 -43.29 56.29
CA LYS A 207 -29.16 -42.59 55.01
C LYS A 207 -27.90 -41.85 54.55
N GLU A 208 -27.30 -41.05 55.42
CA GLU A 208 -26.07 -40.32 55.10
C GLU A 208 -24.89 -41.24 54.80
N LYS A 209 -24.79 -42.38 55.51
CA LYS A 209 -23.82 -43.42 55.20
C LYS A 209 -24.07 -44.03 53.83
N PHE A 210 -25.31 -44.45 53.54
CA PHE A 210 -25.67 -45.02 52.25
C PHE A 210 -25.38 -44.08 51.08
N VAL A 211 -25.75 -42.80 51.20
CA VAL A 211 -25.48 -41.79 50.16
C VAL A 211 -23.98 -41.60 49.95
N ARG A 212 -23.19 -41.52 51.03
CA ARG A 212 -21.73 -41.41 50.92
C ARG A 212 -21.10 -42.62 50.25
N ASP A 213 -21.48 -43.82 50.66
CA ASP A 213 -20.93 -45.07 50.11
C ASP A 213 -21.27 -45.20 48.61
N TYR A 214 -22.51 -44.92 48.23
CA TYR A 214 -22.95 -44.91 46.83
C TYR A 214 -22.19 -43.89 45.99
N VAL A 215 -22.06 -42.64 46.47
CA VAL A 215 -21.31 -41.62 45.75
C VAL A 215 -19.85 -42.07 45.58
N LEU A 216 -19.19 -42.57 46.63
CA LEU A 216 -17.80 -43.03 46.54
C LEU A 216 -17.60 -44.16 45.52
N GLU A 217 -18.51 -45.14 45.51
CA GLU A 217 -18.45 -46.30 44.60
C GLU A 217 -18.60 -45.88 43.13
N HIS A 218 -19.51 -44.94 42.85
CA HIS A 218 -19.85 -44.56 41.48
C HIS A 218 -19.14 -43.30 40.96
N TYR A 219 -18.48 -42.53 41.85
CA TYR A 219 -17.90 -41.21 41.51
C TYR A 219 -16.91 -41.29 40.35
N VAL A 220 -15.89 -42.15 40.46
CA VAL A 220 -14.81 -42.22 39.46
C VAL A 220 -15.34 -42.70 38.11
N SER A 221 -16.21 -43.71 38.10
CA SER A 221 -16.81 -44.22 36.85
C SER A 221 -17.63 -43.14 36.15
N ARG A 222 -18.53 -42.47 36.89
CA ARG A 222 -19.41 -41.43 36.32
C ARG A 222 -18.62 -40.21 35.88
N LEU A 223 -17.58 -39.84 36.62
CA LEU A 223 -16.71 -38.73 36.26
C LEU A 223 -15.93 -39.02 34.96
N ASN A 224 -15.37 -40.23 34.83
CA ASN A 224 -14.69 -40.65 33.60
C ASN A 224 -15.65 -40.69 32.40
N GLU A 225 -16.89 -41.14 32.58
CA GLU A 225 -17.90 -41.11 31.52
C GLU A 225 -18.21 -39.69 31.04
N GLU A 226 -18.37 -38.72 31.96
CA GLU A 226 -18.66 -37.33 31.59
C GLU A 226 -17.47 -36.67 30.87
N PHE A 227 -16.24 -36.94 31.30
CA PHE A 227 -15.04 -36.43 30.63
C PHE A 227 -14.75 -37.09 29.28
N ASN A 228 -15.20 -38.34 29.05
CA ASN A 228 -15.07 -39.03 27.77
C ASN A 228 -16.20 -38.72 26.77
N LYS A 229 -17.31 -38.12 27.22
CA LYS A 229 -18.45 -37.70 26.38
C LYS A 229 -18.30 -36.27 25.83
N SER A 230 -17.49 -35.43 26.47
CA SER A 230 -17.20 -34.05 26.02
C SER A 230 -16.00 -34.01 25.08
#